data_AF-A0A421B996-F1
#
_entry.id   AF-A0A421B996-F1
#
_cell.length_a   1.000
_cell.length_b   1.000
_cell.length_c   1.000
_cell.angle_alpha   90.00
_cell.angle_beta   90.00
_cell.angle_gamma   90.00
#
_symmetry.space_group_name_H-M   'P 1'
#
loop_
_entity.id
_entity.type
_entity.pdbx_description
1 polymer ?
#
loop_
_entity_poly.entity_id
_entity_poly.type
_entity_poly.pdbx_seq_one_letter_code
_entity_poly.pdbx_strand_id
1 'polypeptide(L)'
;MAEDGVWERQWPGCPPVADEVKHRFPQRWVRFHSLPGSKRYPGSRAEFEVLPHRHNTVLDELFSGDEVLVITCEWSGSAEPPVLGKRGRHLGWLSRHPRGL
;
A
#
# COMPACT_ATOMS: atom_id res chain seq x y z
N MET A 1 15.12 5.88 -16.03
CA MET A 1 15.68 6.92 -15.15
C MET A 1 15.54 6.37 -13.74
N ALA A 2 16.64 6.20 -13.00
CA ALA A 2 16.65 5.39 -11.77
C ALA A 2 15.63 5.89 -10.74
N GLU A 3 14.77 4.97 -10.28
CA GLU A 3 13.71 5.19 -9.28
C GLU A 3 14.31 5.54 -7.89
N ASP A 4 15.62 5.32 -7.73
CA ASP A 4 16.44 5.38 -6.52
C ASP A 4 16.54 6.76 -5.83
N GLY A 5 15.82 7.78 -6.32
CA GLY A 5 15.81 9.12 -5.72
C GLY A 5 14.44 9.79 -5.61
N VAL A 6 13.35 9.14 -6.07
CA VAL A 6 11.99 9.73 -5.96
C VAL A 6 11.60 9.91 -4.50
N TRP A 7 11.89 8.91 -3.66
CA TRP A 7 11.57 8.96 -2.24
C TRP A 7 12.25 10.13 -1.54
N GLU A 8 13.57 10.27 -1.69
CA GLU A 8 14.34 11.35 -1.05
C GLU A 8 13.86 12.75 -1.49
N ARG A 9 13.44 12.91 -2.76
CA ARG A 9 12.86 14.17 -3.23
C ARG A 9 11.50 14.49 -2.60
N GLN A 10 10.66 13.48 -2.37
CA GLN A 10 9.31 13.66 -1.81
C GLN A 10 9.29 13.69 -0.28
N TRP A 11 10.23 13.00 0.35
CA TRP A 11 10.35 12.80 1.80
C TRP A 11 11.81 12.98 2.26
N PRO A 12 12.38 14.20 2.16
CA PRO A 12 13.80 14.41 2.42
C PRO A 12 14.23 13.97 3.82
N GLY A 13 15.30 13.16 3.89
CA GLY A 13 15.85 12.64 5.13
C GLY A 13 14.89 11.78 5.95
N CYS A 14 13.91 11.14 5.31
CA CYS A 14 13.03 10.15 5.93
C CYS A 14 13.28 8.79 5.29
N PRO A 15 13.53 7.72 6.05
CA PRO A 15 13.61 6.39 5.46
C PRO A 15 12.24 5.96 4.89
N PRO A 16 12.19 5.04 3.91
CA PRO A 16 10.95 4.49 3.35
C PRO A 16 10.24 3.51 4.30
N VAL A 17 10.05 3.95 5.54
CA VAL A 17 9.31 3.25 6.58
C VAL A 17 8.00 4.00 6.78
N ALA A 18 6.87 3.38 6.44
CA ALA A 18 5.57 4.04 6.46
C ALA A 18 5.22 4.65 7.84
N ASP A 19 5.66 4.01 8.92
CA ASP A 19 5.44 4.49 10.29
C ASP A 19 6.20 5.81 10.59
N GLU A 20 7.35 6.05 9.96
CA GLU A 20 8.15 7.26 10.18
C GLU A 20 7.52 8.49 9.52
N VAL A 21 6.87 8.32 8.37
CA VAL A 21 6.32 9.44 7.58
C VAL A 21 5.32 10.26 8.39
N LYS A 22 4.41 9.61 9.11
CA LYS A 22 3.40 10.30 9.95
C LYS A 22 4.01 11.06 11.13
N HIS A 23 5.18 10.64 11.61
CA HIS A 23 5.88 11.29 12.72
C HIS A 23 6.72 12.48 12.25
N ARG A 24 7.37 12.34 11.08
CA ARG A 24 8.28 13.35 10.54
C ARG A 24 7.57 14.43 9.72
N PHE A 25 6.43 14.11 9.11
CA PHE A 25 5.60 15.02 8.33
C PHE A 25 4.13 15.00 8.77
N PRO A 26 3.82 15.31 10.05
CA PRO A 26 2.45 15.19 10.58
C PRO A 26 1.46 16.10 9.85
N GLN A 27 1.93 17.23 9.33
CA GLN A 27 1.11 18.20 8.59
C GLN A 27 0.59 17.64 7.25
N ARG A 28 1.25 16.61 6.71
CA ARG A 28 0.90 15.95 5.44
C ARG A 28 0.13 14.65 5.67
N TRP A 29 -0.07 14.25 6.93
CA TRP A 29 -0.66 12.96 7.26
C TRP A 29 -2.18 13.00 7.21
N VAL A 30 -2.76 12.17 6.34
CA VAL A 30 -4.21 11.95 6.26
C VAL A 30 -4.50 10.49 6.52
N ARG A 31 -5.44 10.21 7.42
CA ARG A 31 -5.87 8.85 7.75
C ARG A 31 -7.24 8.56 7.15
N PHE A 32 -7.28 7.60 6.23
CA PHE A 32 -8.53 7.04 5.73
C PHE A 32 -8.91 5.78 6.53
N HIS A 33 -10.18 5.67 6.90
CA HIS A 33 -10.72 4.47 7.52
C HIS A 33 -11.42 3.62 6.47
N SER A 34 -10.85 2.45 6.19
CA SER A 34 -11.43 1.55 5.20
C SER A 34 -12.72 0.90 5.70
N LEU A 35 -12.86 0.61 7.00
CA LEU A 35 -14.08 -0.01 7.53
C LEU A 35 -15.03 1.03 8.14
N PRO A 36 -16.36 0.79 8.06
CA PRO A 36 -17.36 1.59 8.76
C PRO A 36 -17.07 1.70 10.27
N GLY A 37 -17.45 2.83 10.86
CA GLY A 37 -17.26 3.09 12.29
C GLY A 37 -15.79 3.14 12.72
N SER A 38 -14.87 3.40 11.78
CA SER A 38 -13.42 3.46 12.04
C SER A 38 -12.82 2.16 12.61
N LYS A 39 -13.50 1.03 12.38
CA LYS A 39 -13.02 -0.30 12.79
C LYS A 39 -11.65 -0.60 12.20
N ARG A 40 -10.77 -1.20 13.01
CA ARG A 40 -9.37 -1.43 12.64
C ARG A 40 -9.15 -2.69 11.79
N TYR A 41 -9.87 -3.76 12.09
CA TYR A 41 -9.67 -5.06 11.44
C TYR A 41 -11.01 -5.65 11.00
N PRO A 42 -11.07 -6.30 9.82
CA PRO A 42 -12.27 -7.01 9.42
C PRO A 42 -12.48 -8.22 10.33
N GLY A 43 -13.73 -8.42 10.75
CA GLY A 43 -14.16 -9.59 11.51
C GLY A 43 -14.93 -10.61 10.65
N SER A 44 -15.15 -10.29 9.38
CA SER A 44 -15.85 -11.16 8.43
C SER A 44 -15.23 -11.09 7.04
N ARG A 45 -15.53 -12.09 6.21
CA ARG A 45 -15.11 -12.08 4.81
C ARG A 45 -15.69 -10.90 4.04
N ALA A 46 -16.96 -10.57 4.28
CA ALA A 46 -17.61 -9.43 3.64
C ALA A 46 -16.92 -8.09 3.97
N GLU A 47 -16.50 -7.89 5.22
CA GLU A 47 -15.72 -6.70 5.59
C GLU A 47 -14.32 -6.70 4.96
N PHE A 48 -13.71 -7.87 4.76
CA PHE A 48 -12.42 -7.97 4.08
C PHE A 48 -12.52 -7.50 2.62
N GLU A 49 -13.58 -7.89 1.90
CA GLU A 49 -13.81 -7.48 0.50
C GLU A 49 -14.03 -5.96 0.34
N VAL A 50 -14.46 -5.26 1.39
CA VAL A 50 -14.63 -3.80 1.38
C VAL A 50 -13.27 -3.07 1.32
N LEU A 51 -12.21 -3.66 1.88
CA LEU A 51 -10.89 -3.04 1.97
C LEU A 51 -10.29 -2.69 0.59
N PRO A 52 -10.11 -3.65 -0.35
CA PRO A 52 -9.53 -3.34 -1.65
C PRO A 52 -10.39 -2.37 -2.45
N HIS A 53 -11.71 -2.49 -2.39
CA HIS A 53 -12.62 -1.59 -3.09
C HIS A 53 -12.42 -0.13 -2.65
N ARG A 54 -12.44 0.13 -1.33
CA ARG A 54 -12.28 1.50 -0.82
C ARG A 54 -10.87 2.05 -1.02
N HIS A 55 -9.83 1.21 -0.97
CA HIS A 55 -8.48 1.66 -1.31
C HIS A 55 -8.38 2.08 -2.78
N ASN A 56 -8.94 1.30 -3.70
CA ASN A 56 -8.95 1.68 -5.11
C ASN A 56 -9.76 2.95 -5.36
N THR A 57 -10.92 3.13 -4.71
CA THR A 57 -11.68 4.39 -4.79
C THR A 57 -10.84 5.58 -4.33
N VAL A 58 -10.11 5.49 -3.22
CA VAL A 58 -9.24 6.59 -2.77
C VAL A 58 -8.13 6.87 -3.78
N LEU A 59 -7.54 5.83 -4.38
CA LEU A 59 -6.51 6.00 -5.41
C LEU A 59 -7.07 6.66 -6.66
N ASP A 60 -8.22 6.21 -7.14
CA ASP A 60 -8.89 6.76 -8.33
C ASP A 60 -9.28 8.22 -8.13
N GLU A 61 -9.91 8.55 -6.99
CA GLU A 61 -10.38 9.92 -6.71
C GLU A 61 -9.24 10.93 -6.52
N LEU A 62 -8.10 10.50 -5.95
CA LEU A 62 -6.99 11.41 -5.64
C LEU A 62 -5.93 11.50 -6.73
N PHE A 63 -5.77 10.45 -7.53
CA PHE A 63 -4.63 10.30 -8.45
C PHE A 63 -5.07 9.87 -9.86
N SER A 64 -6.34 10.06 -10.23
CA SER A 64 -6.82 9.74 -11.59
C SER A 64 -5.97 10.42 -12.66
N GLY A 65 -5.32 9.60 -13.48
CA GLY A 65 -4.46 10.07 -14.59
C GLY A 65 -2.99 10.26 -14.20
N ASP A 66 -2.63 10.11 -12.93
CA ASP A 66 -1.26 10.22 -12.44
C ASP A 66 -0.60 8.84 -12.30
N GLU A 67 0.74 8.83 -12.37
CA GLU A 67 1.54 7.65 -12.03
C GLU A 67 1.69 7.56 -10.51
N VAL A 68 1.20 6.45 -9.92
CA VAL A 68 1.29 6.19 -8.48
C VAL A 68 2.34 5.12 -8.20
N LEU A 69 3.31 5.45 -7.35
CA LEU A 69 4.27 4.49 -6.82
C LEU A 69 3.75 3.86 -5.53
N VAL A 70 3.53 2.54 -5.55
CA VAL A 70 3.16 1.76 -4.37
C VAL A 70 4.40 1.11 -3.79
N ILE A 71 4.78 1.53 -2.59
CA ILE A 71 5.91 0.96 -1.85
C ILE A 71 5.36 0.01 -0.79
N THR A 72 5.72 -1.26 -0.90
CA THR A 72 5.31 -2.30 0.05
C THR A 72 6.56 -2.94 0.62
N CYS A 73 6.55 -3.23 1.92
CA CYS A 73 7.53 -4.13 2.50
C CYS A 73 6.97 -5.55 2.37
N GLU A 74 7.76 -6.46 1.80
CA GLU A 74 7.53 -7.88 2.00
C GLU A 74 8.06 -8.24 3.38
N TRP A 75 7.26 -8.98 4.15
CA TRP A 75 7.71 -9.54 5.42
C TRP A 75 8.16 -10.98 5.18
N SER A 76 9.38 -11.29 5.61
CA SER A 76 9.90 -12.66 5.62
C SER A 76 10.38 -13.01 7.03
N GLY A 77 10.34 -14.28 7.40
CA GLY A 77 10.99 -14.78 8.62
C GLY A 77 12.52 -14.87 8.50
N SER A 78 13.09 -14.54 7.34
CA SER A 78 14.52 -14.46 7.09
C SER A 78 15.03 -13.04 7.31
N ALA A 79 16.26 -12.92 7.82
CA ALA A 79 16.95 -11.63 7.87
C ALA A 79 17.43 -11.17 6.48
N GLU A 80 17.40 -12.05 5.49
CA GLU A 80 17.76 -11.72 4.11
C GLU A 80 16.55 -11.09 3.38
N PRO A 81 16.76 -9.97 2.66
CA PRO A 81 15.70 -9.40 1.84
C PRO A 81 15.33 -10.38 0.72
N PRO A 82 14.04 -10.54 0.39
CA PRO A 82 13.64 -11.37 -0.74
C PRO A 82 14.28 -10.82 -2.01
N VAL A 83 14.86 -11.70 -2.82
CA VAL A 83 15.37 -11.30 -4.14
C VAL A 83 14.16 -10.89 -4.97
N LEU A 84 13.99 -9.58 -5.16
CA LEU A 84 12.95 -9.02 -6.00
C LEU A 84 13.20 -9.47 -7.46
N GLY A 85 12.64 -10.60 -7.83
CA GLY A 85 12.64 -11.08 -9.21
C GLY A 85 12.02 -10.03 -10.13
N LYS A 86 12.54 -9.91 -11.37
CA LYS A 86 12.11 -8.92 -12.37
C LYS A 86 10.59 -8.81 -12.41
N ARG A 87 10.09 -7.63 -12.02
CA ARG A 87 8.68 -7.24 -11.92
C ARG A 87 7.90 -8.12 -10.94
N GLY A 88 7.91 -7.70 -9.68
CA GLY A 88 6.96 -8.14 -8.66
C GLY A 88 5.54 -7.91 -9.14
N ARG A 89 4.98 -8.89 -9.85
CA ARG A 89 3.53 -9.01 -10.03
C ARG A 89 2.97 -9.42 -8.67
N HIS A 90 2.76 -8.43 -7.81
CA HIS A 90 1.88 -8.53 -6.64
C HIS A 90 0.41 -8.58 -7.11
N LEU A 91 0.13 -9.49 -8.05
CA LEU A 91 -1.20 -9.86 -8.57
C LEU A 91 -1.49 -11.35 -8.30
N GLY A 92 -0.55 -12.08 -7.69
CA GLY A 92 -0.73 -13.49 -7.35
C GLY A 92 -1.89 -13.76 -6.38
N TRP A 93 -2.31 -12.75 -5.60
CA TRP A 93 -3.48 -12.86 -4.72
C TRP A 93 -4.81 -12.73 -5.49
N LEU A 94 -4.84 -11.96 -6.60
CA LEU A 94 -6.02 -11.86 -7.47
C LEU A 94 -6.16 -13.07 -8.41
N SER A 95 -5.08 -13.79 -8.71
CA SER A 95 -5.12 -14.99 -9.58
C SER A 95 -5.52 -16.29 -8.86
N ARG A 96 -5.65 -16.30 -7.53
CA ARG A 96 -6.04 -17.49 -6.74
C ARG A 96 -7.49 -17.42 -6.24
N HIS A 97 -8.36 -16.68 -6.90
CA HIS A 97 -9.80 -16.85 -6.72
C HIS A 97 -10.43 -17.34 -8.02
N PRO A 98 -10.98 -18.57 -8.03
CA PRO A 98 -11.79 -18.99 -9.15
C PRO A 98 -13.00 -18.06 -9.21
N ARG A 99 -13.24 -17.49 -10.39
CA ARG A 99 -14.55 -16.92 -10.70
C ARG A 99 -15.58 -18.02 -10.48
N GLY A 100 -16.49 -17.81 -9.52
CA GLY A 100 -17.66 -18.67 -9.30
C GLY A 100 -17.53 -19.59 -8.09
N LEU A 101 -18.02 -19.10 -6.95
CA LEU A 101 -19.00 -19.70 -6.02
C LEU A 101 -18.87 -19.05 -4.63
#